data_AF-A0A6M0ALN0-F1
#
_entry.id   AF-A0A6M0ALN0-F1
#
_cell.length_a   1.000
_cell.length_b   1.000
_cell.length_c   1.000
_cell.angle_alpha   90.00
_cell.angle_beta   90.00
_cell.angle_gamma   90.00
#
_symmetry.space_group_name_H-M   'P 1'
#
loop_
_entity.id
_entity.type
_entity.pdbx_description
1 polymer ?
#
loop_
_entity_poly.entity_id
_entity_poly.type
_entity_poly.pdbx_seq_one_letter_code
_entity_poly.pdbx_strand_id
1 'polypeptide(L)'
;MKEQIRQLVCQVQSYPRDTQERQQALGTLVKQILRSRKICRPSKGQPLSGIYRDILEAVQKQLTQDLEQTIDRYSPQFISDREWTSWRDMAFKKVIDNYRLEQLALEAQGQKTHTKERLYALTELINALQISGKLYHPPGFSIDVYQDAVIRTLGFVFQNINVYNPDKGKFMKWVNFRLYVMLQEVRKELNEPFLQSQYNKVFRTQSDLKRLIKKTKIDTVLLWFQLILKGRITVIDQGWQVFYILIVLLKLSQLLTKKPIYVNTLLFEMAQASLPLSSTLSGLNKKLITIENIPQSEIDIPLSEKVIQYIDEDP
;
A
#
# COMPACT_ATOMS: atom_id res chain seq x y z
N MET A 1 19.31 -18.60 2.64
CA MET A 1 18.00 -19.13 3.09
C MET A 1 17.26 -19.83 1.96
N LYS A 2 17.03 -19.20 0.80
CA LYS A 2 16.36 -19.82 -0.37
C LYS A 2 16.98 -21.15 -0.80
N GLU A 3 18.29 -21.18 -1.01
CA GLU A 3 18.99 -22.38 -1.46
C GLU A 3 18.91 -23.53 -0.45
N GLN A 4 19.00 -23.21 0.84
CA GLN A 4 18.81 -24.19 1.92
C GLN A 4 17.40 -24.78 1.91
N ILE A 5 16.36 -23.97 1.66
CA ILE A 5 14.98 -24.47 1.56
C ILE A 5 14.85 -25.39 0.34
N ARG A 6 15.43 -25.05 -0.81
CA ARG A 6 15.43 -25.90 -2.01
C ARG A 6 16.08 -27.25 -1.75
N GLN A 7 17.28 -27.25 -1.17
CA GLN A 7 17.98 -28.48 -0.79
C GLN A 7 17.18 -29.36 0.16
N LEU A 8 16.56 -28.75 1.18
CA LEU A 8 15.70 -29.47 2.12
C LEU A 8 14.45 -30.03 1.46
N VAL A 9 13.86 -29.34 0.48
CA VAL A 9 12.74 -29.88 -0.30
C VAL A 9 13.19 -31.08 -1.14
N CYS A 10 14.32 -31.00 -1.86
CA CYS A 10 14.87 -32.14 -2.59
C CYS A 10 15.12 -33.34 -1.66
N GLN A 11 15.66 -33.08 -0.47
CA GLN A 11 15.92 -34.10 0.53
C GLN A 11 14.61 -34.79 0.99
N VAL A 12 13.56 -34.02 1.32
CA VAL A 12 12.26 -34.57 1.70
C VAL A 12 11.65 -35.40 0.58
N GLN A 13 11.75 -34.93 -0.67
CA GLN A 13 11.22 -35.63 -1.86
C GLN A 13 12.00 -36.91 -2.20
N SER A 14 13.26 -37.01 -1.79
CA SER A 14 14.10 -38.19 -2.05
C SER A 14 13.74 -39.41 -1.19
N TYR A 15 13.02 -39.19 -0.08
CA TYR A 15 12.60 -40.25 0.84
C TYR A 15 11.14 -40.69 0.58
N PRO A 16 10.79 -41.98 0.75
CA PRO A 16 9.40 -42.44 0.67
C PRO A 16 8.51 -41.88 1.79
N ARG A 17 7.19 -41.80 1.54
CA ARG A 17 6.22 -41.08 2.41
C ARG A 17 6.15 -41.54 3.87
N ASP A 18 6.44 -42.80 4.14
CA ASP A 18 6.26 -43.41 5.46
C ASP A 18 7.57 -43.64 6.22
N THR A 19 8.69 -43.06 5.77
CA THR A 19 9.98 -43.29 6.44
C THR A 19 10.27 -42.24 7.51
N GLN A 20 10.99 -42.67 8.54
CA GLN A 20 11.40 -41.80 9.64
C GLN A 20 12.36 -40.70 9.15
N GLU A 21 13.18 -40.99 8.15
CA GLU A 21 14.10 -40.04 7.51
C GLU A 21 13.34 -38.90 6.85
N ARG A 22 12.20 -39.19 6.19
CA ARG A 22 11.35 -38.16 5.59
C ARG A 22 10.76 -37.24 6.65
N GLN A 23 10.26 -37.80 7.76
CA GLN A 23 9.72 -37.00 8.87
C GLN A 23 10.78 -36.11 9.52
N GLN A 24 12.01 -36.60 9.65
CA GLN A 24 13.14 -35.81 10.16
C GLN A 24 13.55 -34.68 9.19
N ALA A 25 13.64 -34.98 7.89
CA ALA A 25 13.92 -33.99 6.85
C ALA A 25 12.83 -32.91 6.80
N LEU A 26 11.56 -33.32 6.89
CA LEU A 26 10.41 -32.42 6.91
C LEU A 26 10.42 -31.54 8.16
N GLY A 27 10.71 -32.10 9.34
CA GLY A 27 10.88 -31.34 10.57
C GLY A 27 11.98 -30.29 10.46
N THR A 28 13.07 -30.61 9.76
CA THR A 28 14.17 -29.66 9.50
C THR A 28 13.74 -28.54 8.54
N LEU A 29 13.00 -28.89 7.48
CA LEU A 29 12.42 -27.92 6.55
C LEU A 29 11.44 -26.96 7.26
N VAL A 30 10.53 -27.49 8.07
CA VAL A 30 9.56 -26.70 8.84
C VAL A 30 10.26 -25.73 9.79
N LYS A 31 11.27 -26.21 10.54
CA LYS A 31 12.09 -25.36 11.41
C LYS A 31 12.76 -24.23 10.62
N GLN A 32 13.26 -24.53 9.42
CA GLN A 32 13.92 -23.54 8.57
C GLN A 32 12.93 -22.48 8.03
N ILE A 33 11.73 -22.89 7.60
CA ILE A 33 10.67 -21.97 7.15
C ILE A 33 10.22 -21.05 8.29
N LEU A 34 10.09 -21.58 9.51
CA LEU A 34 9.65 -20.84 10.68
C LEU A 34 10.73 -19.94 11.31
N ARG A 35 11.99 -19.99 10.87
CA ARG A 35 13.06 -19.09 11.38
C ARG A 35 12.76 -17.61 11.12
N SER A 36 12.13 -17.29 10.00
CA SER A 36 11.82 -15.91 9.61
C SER A 36 10.38 -15.48 9.93
N ARG A 37 9.66 -16.27 10.75
CA ARG A 37 8.27 -15.98 11.17
C ARG A 37 8.10 -14.57 11.72
N LYS A 38 6.91 -13.99 11.56
CA LYS A 38 6.59 -12.63 12.04
C LYS A 38 5.94 -12.63 13.43
N ILE A 39 5.45 -13.79 13.89
CA ILE A 39 4.75 -13.99 15.15
C ILE A 39 5.48 -15.07 15.98
N CYS A 40 5.38 -15.01 17.30
CA CYS A 40 5.97 -15.89 18.29
C CYS A 40 7.50 -15.91 18.18
N ARG A 41 8.14 -14.73 18.08
CA ARG A 41 9.61 -14.66 18.15
C ARG A 41 10.05 -14.64 19.61
N PRO A 42 10.97 -15.51 20.05
CA PRO A 42 11.49 -15.42 21.41
C PRO A 42 12.19 -14.07 21.61
N SER A 43 11.85 -13.37 22.68
CA SER A 43 12.66 -12.27 23.20
C SER A 43 14.03 -12.83 23.60
N LYS A 44 15.11 -12.11 23.27
CA LYS A 44 16.51 -12.58 23.37
C LYS A 44 16.75 -13.51 24.58
N GLY A 45 16.94 -14.81 24.32
CA GLY A 45 17.32 -15.83 25.32
C GLY A 45 16.17 -16.42 26.13
N GLN A 46 14.94 -15.91 26.02
CA GLN A 46 13.78 -16.45 26.73
C GLN A 46 12.96 -17.39 25.84
N PRO A 47 12.65 -18.61 26.31
CA PRO A 47 11.74 -19.49 25.60
C PRO A 47 10.33 -18.89 25.55
N LEU A 48 9.56 -19.25 24.52
CA LEU A 48 8.16 -18.89 24.45
C LEU A 48 7.37 -19.63 25.53
N SER A 49 6.39 -18.94 26.12
CA SER A 49 5.51 -19.47 27.13
C SER A 49 4.04 -19.17 26.80
N GLY A 50 3.13 -19.87 27.47
CA GLY A 50 1.68 -19.68 27.35
C GLY A 50 1.19 -19.78 25.89
N ILE A 51 0.26 -18.88 25.54
CA ILE A 51 -0.41 -18.86 24.23
C ILE A 51 0.58 -18.78 23.06
N TYR A 52 1.73 -18.12 23.21
CA TYR A 52 2.72 -17.99 22.13
C TYR A 52 3.36 -19.32 21.77
N ARG A 53 3.63 -20.17 22.77
CA ARG A 53 4.16 -21.52 22.55
C ARG A 53 3.10 -22.38 21.87
N ASP A 54 1.86 -22.34 22.38
CA ASP A 54 0.75 -23.15 21.86
C ASP A 54 0.44 -22.80 20.40
N ILE A 55 0.51 -21.52 20.02
CA ILE A 55 0.38 -21.09 18.63
C ILE A 55 1.54 -21.64 17.79
N LEU A 56 2.78 -21.52 18.25
CA LEU A 56 3.94 -21.97 17.48
C LEU A 56 3.90 -23.50 17.24
N GLU A 57 3.55 -24.28 18.25
CA GLU A 57 3.40 -25.74 18.14
C GLU A 57 2.27 -26.12 17.18
N ALA A 58 1.12 -25.43 17.27
CA ALA A 58 0.02 -25.64 16.35
C ALA A 58 0.40 -25.27 14.90
N VAL A 59 1.16 -24.19 14.69
CA VAL A 59 1.68 -23.81 13.37
C VAL A 59 2.67 -24.82 12.83
N GLN A 60 3.57 -25.35 13.67
CA GLN A 60 4.47 -26.43 13.27
C GLN A 60 3.68 -27.64 12.79
N LYS A 61 2.71 -28.10 13.57
CA LYS A 61 1.85 -29.24 13.21
C LYS A 61 1.09 -28.99 11.90
N GLN A 62 0.47 -27.82 11.76
CA GLN A 62 -0.28 -27.48 10.55
C GLN A 62 0.63 -27.41 9.31
N LEU A 63 1.80 -26.78 9.43
CA LEU A 63 2.74 -26.65 8.32
C LEU A 63 3.33 -28.00 7.91
N THR A 64 3.65 -28.86 8.88
CA THR A 64 4.07 -30.24 8.62
C THR A 64 3.00 -30.98 7.83
N GLN A 65 1.73 -30.93 8.26
CA GLN A 65 0.62 -31.59 7.56
C GLN A 65 0.40 -31.05 6.14
N ASP A 66 0.43 -29.73 5.98
CA ASP A 66 0.24 -29.08 4.67
C ASP A 66 1.35 -29.47 3.69
N LEU A 67 2.61 -29.46 4.15
CA LEU A 67 3.75 -29.84 3.32
C LEU A 67 3.74 -31.33 3.03
N GLU A 68 3.43 -32.20 3.99
CA GLU A 68 3.37 -33.64 3.77
C GLU A 68 2.47 -34.03 2.58
N GLN A 69 1.34 -33.32 2.44
CA GLN A 69 0.36 -33.54 1.39
C GLN A 69 0.73 -32.94 0.04
N THR A 70 1.57 -31.89 0.02
CA THR A 70 1.76 -31.05 -1.17
C THR A 70 3.20 -31.00 -1.67
N ILE A 71 4.19 -31.32 -0.84
CA ILE A 71 5.62 -31.12 -1.12
C ILE A 71 6.08 -31.86 -2.37
N ASP A 72 5.58 -33.07 -2.61
CA ASP A 72 5.95 -33.88 -3.78
C ASP A 72 5.44 -33.28 -5.11
N ARG A 73 4.48 -32.36 -5.06
CA ARG A 73 3.94 -31.67 -6.24
C ARG A 73 4.79 -30.47 -6.66
N TYR A 74 5.69 -30.01 -5.78
CA TYR A 74 6.52 -28.84 -6.06
C TYR A 74 7.79 -29.22 -6.79
N SER A 75 8.14 -28.45 -7.82
CA SER A 75 9.42 -28.55 -8.49
C SER A 75 10.46 -27.67 -7.78
N PRO A 76 11.52 -28.24 -7.16
CA PRO A 76 12.49 -27.48 -6.37
C PRO A 76 13.16 -26.31 -7.12
N GLN A 77 13.33 -26.46 -8.44
CA GLN A 77 13.90 -25.43 -9.31
C GLN A 77 13.07 -24.14 -9.37
N PHE A 78 11.75 -24.24 -9.16
CA PHE A 78 10.83 -23.10 -9.28
C PHE A 78 10.47 -22.45 -7.94
N ILE A 79 10.95 -22.98 -6.80
CA ILE A 79 10.70 -22.37 -5.49
C ILE A 79 11.35 -20.99 -5.42
N SER A 80 10.51 -19.97 -5.48
CA SER A 80 10.76 -18.56 -5.30
C SER A 80 10.76 -18.18 -3.83
N ASP A 81 11.25 -16.97 -3.52
CA ASP A 81 11.21 -16.44 -2.15
C ASP A 81 9.78 -16.19 -1.65
N ARG A 82 8.81 -16.11 -2.56
CA ARG A 82 7.40 -15.91 -2.25
C ARG A 82 6.68 -17.19 -1.85
N GLU A 83 7.11 -18.35 -2.34
CA GLU A 83 6.39 -19.61 -2.06
C GLU A 83 6.55 -20.09 -0.63
N TRP A 84 7.78 -20.13 -0.11
CA TRP A 84 7.98 -20.58 1.27
C TRP A 84 7.44 -19.58 2.31
N THR A 85 7.44 -18.28 1.97
CA THR A 85 6.77 -17.26 2.79
C THR A 85 5.25 -17.43 2.74
N SER A 86 4.69 -17.80 1.59
CA SER A 86 3.27 -18.15 1.44
C SER A 86 2.89 -19.37 2.27
N TRP A 87 3.65 -20.48 2.21
CA TRP A 87 3.38 -21.67 3.05
C TRP A 87 3.32 -21.34 4.53
N ARG A 88 4.31 -20.56 5.00
CA ARG A 88 4.35 -20.08 6.37
C ARG A 88 3.11 -19.25 6.72
N ASP A 89 2.82 -18.22 5.92
CA ASP A 89 1.74 -17.28 6.20
C ASP A 89 0.36 -17.97 6.11
N MET A 90 0.19 -18.95 5.23
CA MET A 90 -1.00 -19.82 5.16
C MET A 90 -1.16 -20.69 6.41
N ALA A 91 -0.08 -21.31 6.91
CA ALA A 91 -0.13 -22.10 8.14
C ALA A 91 -0.54 -21.23 9.34
N PHE A 92 0.04 -20.03 9.47
CA PHE A 92 -0.39 -19.06 10.50
C PHE A 92 -1.86 -18.66 10.32
N LYS A 93 -2.31 -18.38 9.10
CA LYS A 93 -3.70 -18.01 8.81
C LYS A 93 -4.70 -19.11 9.21
N LYS A 94 -4.35 -20.39 9.01
CA LYS A 94 -5.18 -21.54 9.42
C LYS A 94 -5.23 -21.70 10.94
N VAL A 95 -4.10 -21.50 11.62
CA VAL A 95 -3.99 -21.70 13.07
C VAL A 95 -4.55 -20.53 13.86
N ILE A 96 -4.36 -19.28 13.41
CA ILE A 96 -4.83 -18.09 14.12
C ILE A 96 -6.33 -17.93 13.89
N ASP A 97 -7.11 -18.53 14.80
CA ASP A 97 -8.56 -18.41 14.87
C ASP A 97 -9.00 -17.30 15.84
N ASN A 98 -10.32 -17.10 15.94
CA ASN A 98 -10.89 -16.07 16.81
C ASN A 98 -10.55 -16.31 18.29
N TYR A 99 -10.42 -17.57 18.71
CA TYR A 99 -10.09 -17.92 20.09
C TYR A 99 -8.65 -17.52 20.43
N ARG A 100 -7.68 -17.89 19.60
CA ARG A 100 -6.27 -17.53 19.79
C ARG A 100 -6.05 -16.02 19.73
N LEU A 101 -6.76 -15.30 18.85
CA LEU A 101 -6.73 -13.83 18.81
C LEU A 101 -7.24 -13.21 20.10
N GLU A 102 -8.31 -13.77 20.68
CA GLU A 102 -8.83 -13.33 21.98
C GLU A 102 -7.84 -13.64 23.12
N GLN A 103 -7.21 -14.82 23.13
CA GLN A 103 -6.18 -15.15 24.13
C GLN A 103 -4.96 -14.22 24.04
N LEU A 104 -4.49 -13.91 22.83
CA LEU A 104 -3.41 -12.92 22.63
C LEU A 104 -3.81 -11.52 23.13
N ALA A 105 -5.08 -11.14 22.96
CA ALA A 105 -5.61 -9.87 23.47
C ALA A 105 -5.62 -9.81 25.00
N LEU A 106 -6.08 -10.89 25.64
CA LEU A 106 -6.10 -11.00 27.11
C LEU A 106 -4.69 -11.04 27.69
N GLU A 107 -3.77 -11.75 27.04
CA GLU A 107 -2.36 -11.77 27.42
C GLU A 107 -1.77 -10.34 27.35
N ALA A 108 -1.99 -9.61 26.25
CA ALA A 108 -1.51 -8.24 26.12
C ALA A 108 -2.16 -7.27 27.13
N GLN A 109 -3.43 -7.49 27.48
CA GLN A 109 -4.15 -6.70 28.49
C GLN A 109 -3.60 -6.95 29.90
N GLY A 110 -3.27 -8.20 30.24
CA GLY A 110 -2.77 -8.61 31.56
C GLY A 110 -1.36 -8.10 31.90
N GLN A 111 -0.58 -7.70 30.89
CA GLN A 111 0.76 -7.14 31.10
C GLN A 111 0.71 -5.70 31.61
N LYS A 112 1.57 -5.37 32.58
CA LYS A 112 1.68 -4.01 33.15
C LYS A 112 2.01 -2.97 32.07
N THR A 113 1.47 -1.75 32.21
CA THR A 113 1.74 -0.64 31.28
C THR A 113 3.23 -0.29 31.23
N HIS A 114 3.73 0.08 30.05
CA HIS A 114 5.12 0.50 29.79
C HIS A 114 6.20 -0.57 30.00
N THR A 115 5.86 -1.86 30.04
CA THR A 115 6.85 -2.94 30.11
C THR A 115 7.23 -3.47 28.72
N LYS A 116 8.40 -4.12 28.64
CA LYS A 116 8.86 -4.76 27.39
C LYS A 116 7.97 -5.95 27.02
N GLU A 117 7.46 -6.65 28.02
CA GLU A 117 6.55 -7.78 27.91
C GLU A 117 5.22 -7.34 27.30
N ARG A 118 4.70 -6.18 27.71
CA ARG A 118 3.49 -5.60 27.11
C ARG A 118 3.72 -5.18 25.66
N LEU A 119 4.84 -4.52 25.36
CA LEU A 119 5.17 -4.14 23.99
C LEU A 119 5.29 -5.38 23.08
N TYR A 120 5.93 -6.43 23.59
CA TYR A 120 6.02 -7.72 22.92
C TYR A 120 4.63 -8.31 22.66
N ALA A 121 3.80 -8.44 23.69
CA ALA A 121 2.46 -9.02 23.58
C ALA A 121 1.56 -8.26 22.60
N LEU A 122 1.61 -6.92 22.65
CA LEU A 122 0.90 -6.06 21.70
C LEU A 122 1.41 -6.25 20.27
N THR A 123 2.72 -6.32 20.07
CA THR A 123 3.31 -6.53 18.74
C THR A 123 2.87 -7.88 18.16
N GLU A 124 2.89 -8.92 18.98
CA GLU A 124 2.44 -10.26 18.61
C GLU A 124 0.95 -10.28 18.25
N LEU A 125 0.09 -9.61 19.02
CA LEU A 125 -1.33 -9.46 18.73
C LEU A 125 -1.58 -8.73 17.40
N ILE A 126 -0.90 -7.61 17.15
CA ILE A 126 -1.07 -6.82 15.91
C ILE A 126 -0.62 -7.64 14.69
N ASN A 127 0.52 -8.33 14.78
CA ASN A 127 0.98 -9.20 13.70
C ASN A 127 0.00 -10.37 13.46
N ALA A 128 -0.56 -10.95 14.53
CA ALA A 128 -1.57 -11.99 14.44
C ALA A 128 -2.86 -11.51 13.75
N LEU A 129 -3.36 -10.32 14.10
CA LEU A 129 -4.52 -9.70 13.45
C LEU A 129 -4.29 -9.54 11.94
N GLN A 130 -3.12 -9.04 11.54
CA GLN A 130 -2.76 -8.85 10.12
C GLN A 130 -2.71 -10.16 9.34
N ILE A 131 -2.11 -11.22 9.89
CA ILE A 131 -1.92 -12.49 9.18
C ILE A 131 -3.18 -13.37 9.21
N SER A 132 -4.02 -13.25 10.24
CA SER A 132 -5.22 -14.08 10.43
C SER A 132 -6.24 -13.99 9.28
N GLY A 133 -6.26 -12.87 8.55
CA GLY A 133 -7.28 -12.58 7.55
C GLY A 133 -8.70 -12.50 8.12
N LYS A 134 -8.85 -12.23 9.43
CA LYS A 134 -10.16 -12.13 10.12
C LYS A 134 -10.72 -10.71 10.17
N LEU A 135 -9.96 -9.73 9.70
CA LEU A 135 -10.42 -8.35 9.56
C LEU A 135 -11.51 -8.27 8.50
N TYR A 136 -12.60 -7.59 8.83
CA TYR A 136 -13.75 -7.42 7.94
C TYR A 136 -13.38 -6.57 6.72
N HIS A 137 -13.59 -7.11 5.52
CA HIS A 137 -13.39 -6.40 4.26
C HIS A 137 -14.74 -6.16 3.55
N PRO A 138 -15.38 -5.00 3.76
CA PRO A 138 -16.63 -4.67 3.06
C PRO A 138 -16.39 -4.50 1.54
N PRO A 139 -17.37 -4.87 0.70
CA PRO A 139 -17.37 -4.45 -0.70
C PRO A 139 -17.57 -2.93 -0.82
N GLY A 140 -17.02 -2.33 -1.88
CA GLY A 140 -17.25 -0.92 -2.21
C GLY A 140 -16.27 0.10 -1.63
N PHE A 141 -15.22 -0.34 -0.91
CA PHE A 141 -14.11 0.52 -0.51
C PHE A 141 -12.88 0.26 -1.39
N SER A 142 -12.14 1.31 -1.75
CA SER A 142 -10.87 1.13 -2.46
C SER A 142 -9.82 0.50 -1.55
N ILE A 143 -8.84 -0.19 -2.15
CA ILE A 143 -7.76 -0.86 -1.42
C ILE A 143 -7.04 0.12 -0.48
N ASP A 144 -6.78 1.34 -0.93
CA ASP A 144 -6.08 2.35 -0.10
C ASP A 144 -6.92 2.82 1.09
N VAL A 145 -8.24 3.00 0.92
CA VAL A 145 -9.14 3.35 2.02
C VAL A 145 -9.18 2.23 3.04
N TYR A 146 -9.25 1.00 2.56
CA TYR A 146 -9.23 -0.18 3.42
C TYR A 146 -7.92 -0.30 4.20
N GLN A 147 -6.77 -0.13 3.53
CA GLN A 147 -5.47 -0.21 4.19
C GLN A 147 -5.28 0.87 5.25
N ASP A 148 -5.67 2.12 4.98
CA ASP A 148 -5.59 3.21 5.95
C ASP A 148 -6.48 2.93 7.17
N ALA A 149 -7.73 2.51 6.94
CA ALA A 149 -8.64 2.15 8.02
C ALA A 149 -8.13 0.97 8.87
N VAL A 150 -7.50 -0.04 8.25
CA VAL A 150 -6.86 -1.14 8.97
C VAL A 150 -5.72 -0.63 9.84
N ILE A 151 -4.83 0.22 9.32
CA ILE A 151 -3.70 0.77 10.09
C ILE A 151 -4.21 1.56 11.30
N ARG A 152 -5.18 2.46 11.10
CA ARG A 152 -5.78 3.24 12.20
C ARG A 152 -6.46 2.35 13.23
N THR A 153 -7.14 1.29 12.79
CA THR A 153 -7.78 0.31 13.68
C THR A 153 -6.75 -0.44 14.52
N LEU A 154 -5.65 -0.89 13.92
CA LEU A 154 -4.57 -1.57 14.65
C LEU A 154 -3.91 -0.63 15.67
N GLY A 155 -3.72 0.65 15.31
CA GLY A 155 -3.26 1.68 16.25
C GLY A 155 -4.22 1.88 17.42
N PHE A 156 -5.53 1.90 17.16
CA PHE A 156 -6.54 1.95 18.21
C PHE A 156 -6.47 0.74 19.14
N VAL A 157 -6.39 -0.49 18.59
CA VAL A 157 -6.28 -1.71 19.40
C VAL A 157 -5.03 -1.67 20.27
N PHE A 158 -3.89 -1.25 19.70
CA PHE A 158 -2.63 -1.11 20.43
C PHE A 158 -2.75 -0.19 21.64
N GLN A 159 -3.43 0.96 21.47
CA GLN A 159 -3.60 1.96 22.52
C GLN A 159 -4.70 1.61 23.54
N ASN A 160 -5.76 0.93 23.10
CA ASN A 160 -7.00 0.77 23.86
C ASN A 160 -7.29 -0.67 24.27
N ILE A 161 -6.31 -1.57 24.21
CA ILE A 161 -6.51 -2.98 24.59
C ILE A 161 -7.05 -3.14 26.03
N ASN A 162 -6.73 -2.20 26.92
CA ASN A 162 -7.23 -2.22 28.31
C ASN A 162 -8.74 -1.98 28.43
N VAL A 163 -9.36 -1.36 27.41
CA VAL A 163 -10.79 -1.08 27.37
C VAL A 163 -11.58 -2.28 26.85
N TYR A 164 -10.92 -3.24 26.21
CA TYR A 164 -11.57 -4.48 25.77
C TYR A 164 -12.11 -5.25 26.98
N ASN A 165 -13.37 -5.66 26.91
CA ASN A 165 -14.03 -6.46 27.94
C ASN A 165 -14.64 -7.71 27.27
N PRO A 166 -14.15 -8.92 27.58
CA PRO A 166 -14.64 -10.17 26.98
C PRO A 166 -16.10 -10.49 27.35
N ASP A 167 -16.59 -10.00 28.49
CA ASP A 167 -17.98 -10.21 28.93
C ASP A 167 -18.98 -9.40 28.08
N LYS A 168 -18.53 -8.30 27.48
CA LYS A 168 -19.36 -7.45 26.61
C LYS A 168 -19.44 -7.95 25.16
N GLY A 169 -18.54 -8.85 24.75
CA GLY A 169 -18.56 -9.43 23.42
C GLY A 169 -17.21 -9.94 22.94
N LYS A 170 -17.25 -10.70 21.86
CA LYS A 170 -16.06 -11.33 21.27
C LYS A 170 -15.07 -10.30 20.72
N PHE A 171 -13.78 -10.54 20.96
CA PHE A 171 -12.68 -9.69 20.52
C PHE A 171 -12.78 -9.26 19.05
N MET A 172 -12.94 -10.21 18.13
CA MET A 172 -13.01 -9.87 16.70
C MET A 172 -14.25 -9.06 16.31
N LYS A 173 -15.37 -9.15 17.05
CA LYS A 173 -16.51 -8.25 16.83
C LYS A 173 -16.17 -6.82 17.23
N TRP A 174 -15.47 -6.64 18.35
CA TRP A 174 -15.01 -5.33 18.81
C TRP A 174 -14.02 -4.70 17.82
N VAL A 175 -13.02 -5.47 17.35
CA VAL A 175 -12.06 -5.00 16.35
C VAL A 175 -12.74 -4.65 15.02
N ASN A 176 -13.63 -5.53 14.51
CA ASN A 176 -14.29 -5.29 13.22
C ASN A 176 -15.33 -4.16 13.29
N PHE A 177 -15.96 -3.94 14.45
CA PHE A 177 -16.79 -2.75 14.66
C PHE A 177 -15.95 -1.48 14.56
N ARG A 178 -14.77 -1.44 15.19
CA ARG A 178 -13.85 -0.30 15.07
C ARG A 178 -13.37 -0.10 13.64
N LEU A 179 -13.05 -1.17 12.93
CA LEU A 179 -12.66 -1.12 11.51
C LEU A 179 -13.76 -0.52 10.65
N TYR A 180 -15.01 -0.92 10.87
CA TYR A 180 -16.14 -0.35 10.16
C TYR A 180 -16.27 1.17 10.41
N VAL A 181 -16.14 1.61 11.66
CA VAL A 181 -16.14 3.05 12.00
C VAL A 181 -15.01 3.79 11.26
N MET A 182 -13.79 3.25 11.31
CA MET A 182 -12.62 3.83 10.62
C MET A 182 -12.80 3.93 9.11
N LEU A 183 -13.40 2.92 8.48
CA LEU A 183 -13.69 2.94 7.05
C LEU A 183 -14.63 4.09 6.67
N GLN A 184 -15.63 4.37 7.50
CA GLN A 184 -16.53 5.50 7.27
C GLN A 184 -15.82 6.84 7.50
N GLU A 185 -14.98 6.95 8.53
CA GLU A 185 -14.19 8.16 8.80
C GLU A 185 -13.24 8.48 7.63
N VAL A 186 -12.43 7.52 7.19
CA VAL A 186 -11.52 7.71 6.05
C VAL A 186 -12.28 8.06 4.76
N ARG A 187 -13.43 7.42 4.53
CA ARG A 187 -14.29 7.75 3.39
C ARG A 187 -14.85 9.18 3.48
N LYS A 188 -15.26 9.62 4.67
CA LYS A 188 -15.74 10.99 4.90
C LYS A 188 -14.63 12.01 4.70
N GLU A 189 -13.44 11.76 5.26
CA GLU A 189 -12.24 12.61 5.06
C GLU A 189 -11.97 12.80 3.56
N LEU A 190 -12.00 11.73 2.77
CA LEU A 190 -11.79 11.81 1.32
C LEU A 190 -12.91 12.54 0.57
N ASN A 191 -14.12 12.49 1.10
CA ASN A 191 -15.29 13.16 0.55
C ASN A 191 -15.50 14.57 1.15
N GLU A 192 -14.56 15.08 1.96
CA GLU A 192 -14.70 16.43 2.48
C GLU A 192 -14.65 17.46 1.34
N PRO A 193 -15.60 18.42 1.30
CA PRO A 193 -15.69 19.40 0.22
C PRO A 193 -14.38 20.18 0.00
N PHE A 194 -13.60 20.41 1.06
CA PHE A 194 -12.29 21.03 0.97
C PHE A 194 -11.28 20.14 0.22
N LEU A 195 -11.16 18.87 0.57
CA LEU A 195 -10.25 17.93 -0.10
C LEU A 195 -10.69 17.65 -1.54
N GLN A 196 -11.99 17.57 -1.80
CA GLN A 196 -12.53 17.47 -3.15
C GLN A 196 -12.28 18.75 -3.95
N SER A 197 -12.43 19.94 -3.36
CA SER A 197 -12.08 21.23 -3.97
C SER A 197 -10.59 21.30 -4.32
N GLN A 198 -9.71 20.89 -3.41
CA GLN A 198 -8.26 20.88 -3.66
C GLN A 198 -7.88 19.84 -4.72
N TYR A 199 -8.49 18.65 -4.70
CA TYR A 199 -8.32 17.63 -5.74
C TYR A 199 -8.80 18.12 -7.11
N ASN A 200 -9.97 18.75 -7.16
CA ASN A 200 -10.52 19.34 -8.37
C ASN A 200 -9.62 20.45 -8.91
N LYS A 201 -9.01 21.27 -8.05
CA LYS A 201 -8.02 22.28 -8.47
C LYS A 201 -6.79 21.62 -9.08
N VAL A 202 -6.20 20.62 -8.42
CA VAL A 202 -5.04 19.87 -8.94
C VAL A 202 -5.37 19.23 -10.29
N PHE A 203 -6.55 18.60 -10.42
CA PHE A 203 -6.98 17.98 -11.67
C PHE A 203 -7.25 19.00 -12.79
N ARG A 204 -7.83 20.16 -12.46
CA ARG A 204 -8.00 21.28 -13.41
C ARG A 204 -6.63 21.78 -13.89
N THR A 205 -5.70 22.06 -12.98
CA THR A 205 -4.34 22.50 -13.32
C THR A 205 -3.59 21.45 -14.15
N GLN A 206 -3.72 20.15 -13.83
CA GLN A 206 -3.15 19.07 -14.64
C GLN A 206 -3.74 19.05 -16.05
N SER A 207 -5.05 19.24 -16.18
CA SER A 207 -5.74 19.30 -17.47
C SER A 207 -5.33 20.52 -18.29
N ASP A 208 -5.14 21.67 -17.65
CA ASP A 208 -4.67 22.90 -18.27
C ASP A 208 -3.22 22.75 -18.75
N LEU A 209 -2.34 22.17 -17.94
CA LEU A 209 -0.96 21.83 -18.34
C LEU A 209 -0.95 20.88 -19.54
N LYS A 210 -1.78 19.82 -19.51
CA LYS A 210 -1.91 18.87 -20.61
C LYS A 210 -2.43 19.53 -21.88
N ARG A 211 -3.38 20.46 -21.77
CA ARG A 211 -3.90 21.24 -22.89
C ARG A 211 -2.82 22.16 -23.46
N LEU A 212 -2.06 22.83 -22.60
CA LEU A 212 -0.97 23.72 -22.98
C LEU A 212 0.13 22.96 -23.75
N ILE A 213 0.55 21.80 -23.23
CA ILE A 213 1.52 20.90 -23.87
C ILE A 213 1.02 20.41 -25.24
N LYS A 214 -0.27 20.03 -25.35
CA LYS A 214 -0.86 19.59 -26.63
C LYS A 214 -0.96 20.72 -27.66
N LYS A 215 -1.19 21.96 -27.20
CA LYS A 215 -1.29 23.14 -28.08
C LYS A 215 0.08 23.66 -28.53
N THR A 216 1.17 23.32 -27.84
CA THR A 216 2.53 23.70 -28.25
C THR A 216 2.91 23.01 -29.56
N LYS A 217 2.92 23.77 -30.65
CA LYS A 217 3.36 23.30 -31.98
C LYS A 217 4.81 23.67 -32.23
N ILE A 218 5.45 22.88 -33.09
CA ILE A 218 6.84 23.14 -33.51
C ILE A 218 6.97 24.52 -34.18
N ASP A 219 5.92 24.98 -34.87
CA ASP A 219 5.86 26.30 -35.53
C ASP A 219 6.00 27.46 -34.54
N THR A 220 5.42 27.32 -33.33
CA THR A 220 5.53 28.33 -32.27
C THR A 220 6.97 28.40 -31.75
N VAL A 221 7.65 27.26 -31.61
CA VAL A 221 9.06 27.20 -31.18
C VAL A 221 9.97 27.82 -32.23
N LEU A 222 9.72 27.55 -33.52
CA LEU A 222 10.47 28.10 -34.65
C LEU A 222 10.30 29.62 -34.77
N LEU A 223 9.08 30.12 -34.56
CA LEU A 223 8.79 31.56 -34.59
C LEU A 223 9.55 32.30 -33.47
N TRP A 224 9.57 31.76 -32.25
CA TRP A 224 10.34 32.34 -31.14
C TRP A 224 11.85 32.30 -31.40
N PHE A 225 12.37 31.19 -31.95
CA PHE A 225 13.78 31.09 -32.36
C PHE A 225 14.16 32.17 -33.39
N GLN A 226 13.30 32.39 -34.39
CA GLN A 226 13.51 33.41 -35.41
C GLN A 226 13.47 34.83 -34.84
N LEU A 227 12.57 35.12 -33.89
CA LEU A 227 12.48 36.42 -33.23
C LEU A 227 13.72 36.73 -32.39
N ILE A 228 14.27 35.73 -31.70
CA ILE A 228 15.53 35.83 -30.94
C ILE A 228 16.70 36.11 -31.90
N LEU A 229 16.84 35.32 -32.97
CA LEU A 229 17.91 35.51 -33.96
C LEU A 229 17.85 36.86 -34.68
N LYS A 230 16.65 37.39 -34.91
CA LYS A 230 16.44 38.70 -35.54
C LYS A 230 16.61 39.88 -34.57
N GLY A 231 16.94 39.63 -33.29
CA GLY A 231 17.11 40.69 -32.28
C GLY A 231 15.84 41.49 -32.01
N ARG A 232 14.66 40.93 -32.31
CA ARG A 232 13.35 41.60 -32.21
C ARG A 232 12.78 41.54 -30.78
N ILE A 233 13.43 40.80 -29.89
CA ILE A 233 13.10 40.71 -28.46
C ILE A 233 14.10 41.58 -27.70
N THR A 234 13.59 42.65 -27.11
CA THR A 234 14.39 43.71 -26.47
C THR A 234 14.98 43.28 -25.11
N VAL A 235 14.48 42.19 -24.52
CA VAL A 235 15.00 41.60 -23.27
C VAL A 235 15.49 40.19 -23.55
N ILE A 236 16.78 40.08 -23.90
CA ILE A 236 17.42 38.86 -24.41
C ILE A 236 17.29 37.69 -23.42
N ASP A 237 17.45 37.94 -22.12
CA ASP A 237 17.39 36.91 -21.08
C ASP A 237 15.99 36.28 -20.93
N GLN A 238 14.93 37.08 -21.05
CA GLN A 238 13.55 36.58 -21.00
C GLN A 238 13.17 35.84 -22.29
N GLY A 239 13.69 36.27 -23.44
CA GLY A 239 13.47 35.60 -24.73
C GLY A 239 14.00 34.17 -24.74
N TRP A 240 15.22 33.97 -24.26
CA TRP A 240 15.81 32.63 -24.14
C TRP A 240 15.08 31.75 -23.12
N GLN A 241 14.65 32.29 -21.98
CA GLN A 241 13.85 31.55 -21.00
C GLN A 241 12.54 31.03 -21.58
N VAL A 242 11.80 31.86 -22.32
CA VAL A 242 10.56 31.45 -22.99
C VAL A 242 10.85 30.36 -24.04
N PHE A 243 11.94 30.50 -24.80
CA PHE A 243 12.37 29.49 -25.77
C PHE A 243 12.69 28.14 -25.13
N TYR A 244 13.41 28.12 -24.00
CA TYR A 244 13.68 26.89 -23.24
C TYR A 244 12.40 26.23 -22.73
N ILE A 245 11.45 27.01 -22.18
CA ILE A 245 10.16 26.51 -21.72
C ILE A 245 9.39 25.88 -22.90
N LEU A 246 9.37 26.53 -24.07
CA LEU A 246 8.71 26.01 -25.27
C LEU A 246 9.34 24.70 -25.78
N ILE A 247 10.67 24.54 -25.72
CA ILE A 247 11.36 23.28 -26.04
C ILE A 247 10.95 22.17 -25.06
N VAL A 248 10.92 22.47 -23.75
CA VAL A 248 10.51 21.51 -22.72
C VAL A 248 9.06 21.06 -22.95
N LEU A 249 8.15 21.99 -23.24
CA LEU A 249 6.76 21.70 -23.56
C LEU A 249 6.62 20.85 -24.83
N LEU A 250 7.40 21.13 -25.88
CA LEU A 250 7.39 20.33 -27.12
C LEU A 250 7.89 18.90 -26.88
N LYS A 251 8.95 18.73 -26.07
CA LYS A 251 9.46 17.42 -25.67
C LYS A 251 8.43 16.65 -24.84
N LEU A 252 7.77 17.31 -23.89
CA LEU A 252 6.69 16.71 -23.10
C LEU A 252 5.49 16.32 -23.98
N SER A 253 5.18 17.08 -25.01
CA SER A 253 4.12 16.77 -25.98
C SER A 253 4.43 15.50 -26.78
N GLN A 254 5.68 15.36 -27.24
CA GLN A 254 6.17 14.14 -27.92
C GLN A 254 6.26 12.93 -26.98
N LEU A 255 6.54 13.16 -25.69
CA LEU A 255 6.53 12.11 -24.67
C LEU A 255 5.11 11.68 -24.31
N LEU A 256 4.14 12.60 -24.31
CA LEU A 256 2.75 12.32 -24.02
C LEU A 256 2.14 11.37 -25.05
N THR A 257 2.55 11.45 -26.32
CA THR A 257 2.12 10.53 -27.38
C THR A 257 2.79 9.15 -27.28
N LYS A 258 4.03 9.07 -26.81
CA LYS A 258 4.79 7.81 -26.72
C LYS A 258 4.58 7.05 -25.40
N LYS A 259 4.41 7.76 -24.29
CA LYS A 259 4.34 7.22 -22.91
C LYS A 259 3.34 8.04 -22.05
N PRO A 260 2.02 7.92 -22.34
CA PRO A 260 1.01 8.79 -21.74
C PRO A 260 0.91 8.67 -20.22
N ILE A 261 1.09 7.46 -19.67
CA ILE A 261 0.99 7.18 -18.23
C ILE A 261 2.04 7.98 -17.44
N TYR A 262 3.30 7.89 -17.84
CA TYR A 262 4.42 8.57 -17.17
C TYR A 262 4.28 10.09 -17.21
N VAL A 263 3.85 10.64 -18.35
CA VAL A 263 3.65 12.09 -18.49
C VAL A 263 2.45 12.56 -17.67
N ASN A 264 1.35 11.80 -17.63
CA ASN A 264 0.20 12.16 -16.80
C ASN A 264 0.57 12.19 -15.31
N THR A 265 1.39 11.25 -14.82
CA THR A 265 1.92 11.25 -13.45
C THR A 265 2.79 12.49 -13.19
N LEU A 266 3.73 12.80 -14.09
CA LEU A 266 4.57 13.99 -13.97
C LEU A 266 3.75 15.28 -13.93
N LEU A 267 2.72 15.39 -14.79
CA LEU A 267 1.85 16.57 -14.81
C LEU A 267 1.00 16.70 -13.55
N PHE A 268 0.63 15.59 -12.92
CA PHE A 268 -0.05 15.59 -11.63
C PHE A 268 0.87 16.12 -10.53
N GLU A 269 2.12 15.64 -10.47
CA GLU A 269 3.12 16.12 -9.51
C GLU A 269 3.45 17.60 -9.70
N MET A 270 3.56 18.06 -10.95
CA MET A 270 3.75 19.47 -11.28
C MET A 270 2.55 20.33 -10.86
N ALA A 271 1.32 19.85 -11.09
CA ALA A 271 0.11 20.53 -10.66
C ALA A 271 -0.03 20.58 -9.12
N GLN A 272 0.48 19.56 -8.43
CA GLN A 272 0.53 19.54 -6.98
C GLN A 272 1.60 20.51 -6.43
N ALA A 273 2.76 20.61 -7.08
CA ALA A 273 3.84 21.50 -6.65
C ALA A 273 3.56 22.99 -6.91
N SER A 274 2.72 23.31 -7.91
CA SER A 274 2.40 24.71 -8.27
C SER A 274 1.30 25.34 -7.42
N LEU A 275 0.61 24.54 -6.60
CA LEU A 275 -0.43 25.02 -5.68
C LEU A 275 0.13 25.08 -4.25
N PRO A 276 -0.20 26.11 -3.45
CA PRO A 276 0.16 26.17 -2.04
C PRO A 276 -0.69 25.17 -1.25
N LEU A 277 -0.33 23.88 -1.32
CA LEU A 277 -1.06 22.79 -0.71
C LEU A 277 -0.42 22.44 0.65
N SER A 278 -1.25 22.28 1.68
CA SER A 278 -0.79 21.84 3.01
C SER A 278 -0.15 20.44 2.95
N SER A 279 0.84 20.18 3.79
CA SER A 279 1.60 18.92 3.90
C SER A 279 0.77 17.64 4.01
N THR A 280 -0.51 17.74 4.36
CA THR A 280 -1.52 16.66 4.42
C THR A 280 -1.72 15.90 3.10
N LEU A 281 -1.38 16.48 1.94
CA LEU A 281 -1.63 15.89 0.61
C LEU A 281 -0.45 15.07 0.05
N SER A 282 0.70 15.05 0.73
CA SER A 282 1.87 14.27 0.31
C SER A 282 1.61 12.75 0.25
N GLY A 283 0.56 12.27 0.94
CA GLY A 283 0.13 10.87 0.92
C GLY A 283 -0.69 10.42 -0.30
N LEU A 284 -1.13 11.33 -1.18
CA LEU A 284 -1.99 10.98 -2.33
C LEU A 284 -1.24 10.38 -3.52
N ASN A 285 0.09 10.41 -3.53
CA ASN A 285 0.92 10.01 -4.67
C ASN A 285 0.77 8.51 -5.03
N LYS A 286 0.18 7.68 -4.13
CA LYS A 286 -0.12 6.26 -4.37
C LYS A 286 -1.53 5.96 -4.91
N LYS A 287 -2.48 6.90 -4.80
CA LYS A 287 -3.91 6.61 -5.01
C LYS A 287 -4.39 6.78 -6.46
N LEU A 288 -3.58 7.38 -7.33
CA LEU A 288 -4.02 7.75 -8.70
C LEU A 288 -3.91 6.65 -9.76
N ILE A 289 -3.30 5.50 -9.47
CA ILE A 289 -3.12 4.45 -10.49
C ILE A 289 -4.45 3.78 -10.90
N THR A 290 -5.56 4.03 -10.18
CA THR A 290 -6.83 3.30 -10.41
C THR A 290 -8.04 4.19 -10.70
N ILE A 291 -7.87 5.49 -10.92
CA ILE A 291 -8.99 6.42 -11.20
C ILE A 291 -8.87 6.97 -12.63
N GLU A 292 -8.74 6.08 -13.61
CA GLU A 292 -9.19 6.36 -14.98
C GLU A 292 -10.64 5.85 -15.07
N ASN A 293 -11.60 6.67 -14.64
CA ASN A 293 -13.03 6.66 -15.03
C ASN A 293 -13.87 7.46 -14.03
N ILE A 294 -13.53 8.74 -13.84
CA ILE A 294 -14.53 9.71 -13.36
C ILE A 294 -15.13 10.35 -14.63
N PRO A 295 -16.46 10.30 -14.83
CA PRO A 295 -17.11 11.02 -15.92
C PRO A 295 -16.78 12.50 -15.83
N GLN A 296 -16.34 13.10 -16.94
CA GLN A 296 -16.19 14.55 -17.05
C GLN A 296 -17.55 15.19 -16.77
N SER A 297 -17.67 15.97 -15.68
CA SER A 297 -18.86 16.78 -15.46
C SER A 297 -18.89 17.92 -16.48
N GLU A 298 -20.09 18.27 -16.89
CA GLU A 298 -20.41 19.28 -17.90
C GLU A 298 -19.72 20.63 -17.66
N ILE A 299 -19.54 21.30 -18.79
CA ILE A 299 -18.62 22.39 -19.07
C ILE A 299 -19.10 23.67 -18.36
N ASP A 300 -18.37 24.10 -17.34
CA ASP A 300 -18.32 25.52 -16.98
C ASP A 300 -17.27 26.19 -17.87
N ILE A 301 -17.67 27.26 -18.54
CA ILE A 301 -16.84 28.03 -19.46
C ILE A 301 -15.54 28.44 -18.73
N PRO A 302 -14.36 27.97 -19.19
CA PRO A 302 -13.08 28.24 -18.55
C PRO A 302 -12.80 29.75 -18.49
N LEU A 303 -12.10 30.18 -17.42
CA LEU A 303 -11.73 31.59 -17.21
C LEU A 303 -10.99 32.18 -18.41
N SER A 304 -10.26 31.36 -19.18
CA SER A 304 -9.61 31.76 -20.42
C SER A 304 -10.57 32.18 -21.53
N GLU A 305 -11.75 31.56 -21.63
CA GLU A 305 -12.79 31.97 -22.60
C GLU A 305 -13.49 33.25 -22.14
N LYS A 306 -13.70 33.45 -20.83
CA LYS A 306 -14.19 34.73 -20.29
C LYS A 306 -13.22 35.88 -20.52
N VAL A 307 -11.91 35.62 -20.48
CA VAL A 307 -10.87 36.64 -20.74
C VAL A 307 -10.76 36.95 -22.23
N ILE A 308 -10.90 35.96 -23.12
CA ILE A 308 -10.94 36.19 -24.58
C ILE A 308 -12.20 36.99 -24.95
N GLN A 309 -13.34 36.65 -24.36
CA GLN A 309 -14.61 37.34 -24.61
C GLN A 309 -14.60 38.79 -24.10
N TYR A 310 -13.92 39.07 -22.98
CA TYR A 310 -13.72 40.44 -22.48
C TYR A 310 -12.78 41.27 -23.38
N ILE A 311 -11.79 40.64 -24.02
CA ILE A 311 -10.85 41.30 -24.95
C ILE A 311 -11.53 41.59 -26.31
N ASP A 312 -12.47 40.74 -26.74
CA ASP A 312 -13.19 40.92 -28.00
C ASP A 312 -14.36 41.93 -27.89
N GLU A 313 -14.92 42.13 -26.69
CA GLU A 313 -16.08 43.01 -26.46
C GLU A 313 -15.72 44.46 -26.08
N ASP A 314 -14.46 44.77 -25.72
CA ASP A 314 -13.98 46.15 -25.49
C ASP A 314 -12.50 46.27 -25.93
N PRO A 315 -12.21 46.91 -27.09
CA PRO A 315 -10.90 46.85 -27.75
C PRO A 315 -9.73 47.54 -27.02
#